data_AF-A0A4R5CA20-F1
#
_entry.id   AF-A0A4R5CA20-F1
#
_cell.length_a   1.000
_cell.length_b   1.000
_cell.length_c   1.000
_cell.angle_alpha   90.00
_cell.angle_beta   90.00
_cell.angle_gamma   90.00
#
_symmetry.space_group_name_H-M   'P 1'
#
loop_
_entity.id
_entity.type
_entity.pdbx_description
1 polymer ?
#
loop_
_entity_poly.entity_id
_entity_poly.type
_entity_poly.pdbx_seq_one_letter_code
_entity_poly.pdbx_strand_id
1 'polypeptide(L)'
;MLDWFAKLVSYAGFSNHLNQLSEAFRSFTTSSFEDFLPPGSFPNQSLLDSMPIITCSGKRNGKVAKNLTDKGYCSTKSLYYYGAKLQTLAFRRLDKIPFPEEIQITPATVNDLTVFKEA
;
A
#
# COMPACT_ATOMS: atom_id res chain seq x y z
N MET A 1 22.73 -15.08 11.77
CA MET A 1 22.46 -14.07 10.71
C MET A 1 23.27 -14.38 9.44
N LEU A 2 24.55 -14.75 9.56
CA LEU A 2 25.36 -15.22 8.41
C LEU A 2 24.84 -16.53 7.80
N ASP A 3 24.32 -17.47 8.60
CA ASP A 3 23.81 -18.76 8.08
C ASP A 3 22.57 -18.62 7.18
N TRP A 4 21.74 -17.59 7.41
CA TRP A 4 20.55 -17.33 6.59
C TRP A 4 20.88 -16.61 5.28
N PHE A 5 22.03 -15.95 5.20
CA PHE A 5 22.42 -15.11 4.07
C PHE A 5 23.89 -15.29 3.69
N ALA A 6 24.34 -16.54 3.56
CA ALA A 6 25.75 -16.89 3.37
C ALA A 6 26.39 -16.30 2.09
N LYS A 7 25.59 -15.85 1.12
CA LYS A 7 26.04 -15.25 -0.15
C LYS A 7 25.76 -13.75 -0.26
N LEU A 8 25.41 -13.08 0.83
CA LEU A 8 25.10 -11.64 0.81
C LEU A 8 26.39 -10.83 0.64
N VAL A 9 26.61 -10.29 -0.56
CA VAL A 9 27.82 -9.49 -0.85
C VAL A 9 27.84 -8.19 -0.03
N SER A 10 26.68 -7.54 0.14
CA SER A 10 26.50 -6.43 1.07
C SER A 10 25.03 -6.25 1.46
N TYR A 11 24.77 -5.80 2.68
CA TYR A 11 23.41 -5.48 3.14
C TYR A 11 22.78 -4.34 2.34
N ALA A 12 23.57 -3.32 2.00
CA ALA A 12 23.10 -2.17 1.21
C ALA A 12 22.66 -2.60 -0.20
N GLY A 13 23.45 -3.45 -0.88
CA GLY A 13 23.08 -3.97 -2.21
C GLY A 13 21.83 -4.85 -2.16
N PHE A 14 21.71 -5.71 -1.16
CA PHE A 14 20.51 -6.51 -0.95
C PHE A 14 19.27 -5.64 -0.71
N SER A 15 19.36 -4.64 0.17
CA SER A 15 18.26 -3.70 0.43
C SER A 15 17.86 -2.93 -0.83
N ASN A 16 18.84 -2.50 -1.64
CA ASN A 16 18.56 -1.85 -2.91
C ASN A 16 17.81 -2.77 -3.89
N HIS A 17 18.22 -4.04 -4.01
CA HIS A 17 17.51 -5.00 -4.86
C HIS A 17 16.09 -5.26 -4.37
N LEU A 18 15.89 -5.42 -3.04
CA LEU A 18 14.55 -5.56 -2.47
C LEU A 18 13.65 -4.37 -2.80
N ASN A 19 14.17 -3.15 -2.71
CA ASN A 19 13.39 -1.95 -3.03
C ASN A 19 13.02 -1.86 -4.52
N GLN A 20 13.79 -2.48 -5.42
CA GLN A 20 13.47 -2.53 -6.86
C GLN A 20 12.39 -3.55 -7.19
N LEU A 21 12.09 -4.50 -6.28
CA LEU A 21 11.04 -5.50 -6.50
C LEU A 21 9.61 -4.95 -6.30
N SER A 22 9.45 -3.70 -5.85
CA SER A 22 8.11 -3.14 -5.59
C SER A 22 7.18 -3.21 -6.79
N GLU A 23 7.69 -2.92 -7.99
CA GLU A 23 6.92 -3.02 -9.24
C GLU A 23 6.60 -4.46 -9.61
N ALA A 24 7.54 -5.40 -9.37
CA ALA A 24 7.30 -6.81 -9.61
C ALA A 24 6.18 -7.34 -8.71
N PHE A 25 6.14 -6.92 -7.44
CA PHE A 25 5.03 -7.25 -6.54
C PHE A 25 3.72 -6.64 -7.01
N ARG A 26 3.72 -5.39 -7.48
CA ARG A 26 2.52 -4.74 -8.03
C ARG A 26 1.94 -5.55 -9.19
N SER A 27 2.75 -5.87 -10.21
CA SER A 27 2.31 -6.68 -11.34
C SER A 27 1.83 -8.07 -10.92
N PHE A 28 2.55 -8.72 -10.00
CA PHE A 28 2.16 -10.03 -9.49
C PHE A 28 0.83 -10.00 -8.71
N THR A 29 0.58 -8.95 -7.93
CA THR A 29 -0.69 -8.81 -7.21
C THR A 29 -1.85 -8.57 -8.15
N THR A 30 -1.68 -7.74 -9.18
CA THR A 30 -2.71 -7.50 -10.19
C THR A 30 -3.07 -8.78 -10.93
N SER A 31 -2.08 -9.54 -11.43
CA SER A 31 -2.35 -10.81 -12.10
C SER A 31 -3.02 -11.82 -11.17
N SER A 32 -2.58 -11.88 -9.90
CA SER A 32 -3.21 -12.76 -8.90
C SER A 32 -4.67 -12.38 -8.64
N PHE A 33 -5.00 -11.08 -8.58
CA PHE A 33 -6.39 -10.67 -8.39
C PHE A 33 -7.26 -11.03 -9.60
N GLU A 34 -6.74 -10.89 -10.81
CA GLU A 34 -7.44 -11.32 -12.04
C GLU A 34 -7.69 -12.84 -12.04
N ASP A 35 -6.67 -13.64 -11.74
CA ASP A 35 -6.74 -15.11 -11.75
C ASP A 35 -7.71 -15.67 -10.69
N PHE A 36 -7.80 -15.01 -9.54
CA PHE A 36 -8.61 -15.45 -8.41
C PHE A 36 -9.91 -14.67 -8.21
N LEU A 37 -10.36 -13.93 -9.24
CA LEU A 37 -11.59 -13.13 -9.18
C LEU A 37 -12.80 -14.03 -8.85
N PRO A 38 -13.47 -13.82 -7.70
CA PRO A 38 -14.54 -14.71 -7.30
C PRO A 38 -15.83 -14.45 -8.10
N PRO A 39 -16.63 -15.49 -8.38
CA PRO A 39 -17.93 -15.32 -9.02
C PRO A 39 -18.87 -14.50 -8.11
N GLY A 40 -19.65 -13.61 -8.73
CA GLY A 40 -20.55 -12.69 -8.04
C GLY A 40 -19.90 -11.38 -7.58
N SER A 41 -18.68 -11.09 -8.03
CA SER A 41 -18.13 -9.73 -8.00
C SER A 41 -18.82 -8.86 -9.04
N PHE A 42 -18.99 -7.57 -8.74
CA PHE A 42 -19.54 -6.58 -9.66
C PHE A 42 -18.41 -5.70 -10.21
N PRO A 43 -17.85 -6.00 -11.41
CA PRO A 43 -16.68 -5.28 -11.93
C PRO A 43 -16.96 -3.80 -12.19
N ASN A 44 -18.22 -3.44 -12.41
CA ASN A 44 -18.64 -2.05 -12.66
C ASN A 44 -18.86 -1.24 -11.37
N GLN A 45 -18.62 -1.84 -10.19
CA GLN A 45 -18.81 -1.21 -8.89
C GLN A 45 -17.58 -1.46 -8.02
N SER A 46 -16.63 -0.53 -8.06
CA SER A 46 -15.46 -0.54 -7.20
C SER A 46 -15.68 0.32 -5.96
N LEU A 47 -15.19 -0.16 -4.83
CA LEU A 47 -15.19 0.47 -3.53
C LEU A 47 -13.76 0.86 -3.20
N LEU A 48 -13.58 2.10 -2.75
CA LEU A 48 -12.29 2.62 -2.31
C LEU A 48 -12.22 2.58 -0.79
N ASP A 49 -11.17 2.00 -0.25
CA ASP A 49 -10.83 2.06 1.18
C ASP A 49 -9.39 2.54 1.40
N SER A 50 -9.21 3.40 2.41
CA SER A 50 -7.98 4.12 2.68
C SER A 50 -7.51 3.86 4.11
N MET A 51 -6.46 3.07 4.25
CA MET A 51 -5.96 2.63 5.56
C MET A 51 -4.63 3.33 5.92
N PRO A 52 -4.54 4.04 7.06
CA PRO A 52 -3.32 4.72 7.46
C PRO A 52 -2.27 3.74 8.02
N ILE A 53 -1.06 3.76 7.46
CA ILE A 53 0.14 3.09 7.99
C ILE A 53 0.94 4.12 8.78
N ILE A 54 0.80 4.11 10.09
CA ILE A 54 1.43 5.09 11.00
C ILE A 54 2.84 4.63 11.36
N THR A 55 3.84 5.43 10.99
CA THR A 55 5.25 5.16 11.35
C THR A 55 5.74 6.04 12.50
N CYS A 56 5.15 7.23 12.67
CA CYS A 56 5.49 8.14 13.76
C CYS A 56 4.32 9.06 14.10
N SER A 57 4.24 9.50 15.36
CA SER A 57 3.27 10.51 15.79
C SER A 57 3.54 11.86 15.10
N GLY A 58 2.48 12.59 14.73
CA GLY A 58 2.60 13.92 14.13
C GLY A 58 3.18 15.01 15.05
N LYS A 59 3.42 14.69 16.33
CA LYS A 59 4.10 15.55 17.32
C LYS A 59 5.64 15.42 17.28
N ARG A 60 6.17 14.42 16.56
CA ARG A 60 7.61 14.12 16.47
C ARG A 60 8.09 14.24 15.04
N ASN A 61 9.40 14.26 14.84
CA ASN A 61 9.99 14.28 13.50
C ASN A 61 9.99 12.87 12.90
N GLY A 62 9.36 12.70 11.73
CA GLY A 62 9.41 11.46 10.95
C GLY A 62 10.82 11.14 10.47
N LYS A 63 11.29 9.92 10.70
CA LYS A 63 12.61 9.43 10.27
C LYS A 63 12.58 8.15 9.45
N VAL A 64 11.44 7.47 9.41
CA VAL A 64 11.25 6.19 8.71
C VAL A 64 10.90 6.49 7.24
N ALA A 65 11.54 5.81 6.29
CA ALA A 65 11.18 5.83 4.86
C ALA A 65 10.76 7.20 4.30
N LYS A 66 11.60 8.23 4.50
CA LYS A 66 11.30 9.64 4.15
C LYS A 66 10.93 9.88 2.68
N ASN A 67 11.29 8.96 1.79
CA ASN A 67 10.96 9.03 0.36
C ASN A 67 9.52 8.55 0.06
N LEU A 68 8.88 7.85 1.00
CA LEU A 68 7.54 7.26 0.85
C LEU A 68 6.53 7.83 1.84
N THR A 69 6.99 8.24 3.03
CA THR A 69 6.11 8.69 4.11
C THR A 69 6.13 10.20 4.27
N ASP A 70 4.97 10.76 4.60
CA ASP A 70 4.80 12.19 4.89
C ASP A 70 3.82 12.39 6.06
N LYS A 71 3.59 13.63 6.48
CA LYS A 71 2.67 13.98 7.56
C LYS A 71 1.24 14.18 7.04
N GLY A 72 0.35 13.26 7.37
CA GLY A 72 -1.08 13.37 7.07
C GLY A 72 -1.95 13.56 8.31
N TYR A 73 -3.23 13.86 8.08
CA TYR A 73 -4.28 13.84 9.10
C TYR A 73 -5.24 12.68 8.83
N CYS A 74 -5.52 11.87 9.85
CA CYS A 74 -6.55 10.84 9.80
C CYS A 74 -7.78 11.36 10.56
N SER A 75 -8.84 11.71 9.83
CA SER A 75 -10.09 12.24 10.39
C SER A 75 -10.79 11.22 11.29
N THR A 76 -10.84 9.95 10.87
CA THR A 76 -11.45 8.85 11.65
C THR A 76 -10.81 8.67 13.03
N LYS A 77 -9.51 8.92 13.14
CA LYS A 77 -8.76 8.79 14.40
C LYS A 77 -8.44 10.14 15.06
N SER A 78 -8.92 11.24 14.48
CA SER A 78 -8.66 12.62 14.91
C SER A 78 -7.18 12.90 15.25
N LEU A 79 -6.24 12.48 14.40
CA LEU A 79 -4.81 12.61 14.69
C LEU A 79 -3.96 12.94 13.46
N TYR A 80 -2.88 13.69 13.72
CA TYR A 80 -1.78 13.87 12.78
C TYR A 80 -0.74 12.76 12.97
N TYR A 81 -0.23 12.22 11.87
CA TYR A 81 0.77 11.18 11.86
C TYR A 81 1.73 11.33 10.69
N TYR A 82 2.95 10.83 10.86
CA TYR A 82 3.84 10.54 9.74
C TYR A 82 3.61 9.10 9.31
N GLY A 83 3.54 8.87 8.02
CA GLY A 83 3.26 7.54 7.48
C GLY A 83 2.90 7.55 6.01
N ALA A 84 2.28 6.46 5.60
CA ALA A 84 1.71 6.26 4.28
C ALA A 84 0.24 5.84 4.41
N LYS A 85 -0.47 5.78 3.30
CA LYS A 85 -1.81 5.21 3.17
C LYS A 85 -1.74 4.00 2.26
N LEU A 86 -2.34 2.90 2.69
CA LEU A 86 -2.69 1.78 1.84
C LEU A 86 -4.06 2.08 1.22
N GLN A 87 -4.08 2.27 -0.09
CA GLN A 87 -5.27 2.53 -0.87
C GLN A 87 -5.67 1.24 -1.55
N THR A 88 -6.87 0.75 -1.26
CA THR A 88 -7.40 -0.47 -1.88
C THR A 88 -8.62 -0.12 -2.70
N LEU A 89 -8.55 -0.42 -4.00
CA LEU A 89 -9.70 -0.44 -4.87
C LEU A 89 -10.20 -1.89 -4.93
N ALA A 90 -11.47 -2.12 -4.66
CA ALA A 90 -12.01 -3.47 -4.58
C ALA A 90 -13.41 -3.58 -5.20
N PHE A 91 -13.66 -4.65 -5.96
CA PHE A 91 -14.98 -4.94 -6.51
C PHE A 91 -15.98 -5.27 -5.40
N ARG A 92 -17.14 -4.62 -5.47
CA ARG A 92 -18.26 -4.93 -4.58
C ARG A 92 -18.69 -6.38 -4.77
N ARG A 93 -19.06 -7.00 -3.65
CA ARG A 93 -19.67 -8.33 -3.58
C ARG A 93 -20.87 -8.28 -2.66
N LEU A 94 -21.97 -8.91 -3.05
CA LEU A 94 -23.17 -8.94 -2.22
C LEU A 94 -22.91 -9.79 -0.97
N ASP A 95 -23.25 -9.24 0.20
CA ASP A 95 -23.14 -9.88 1.52
C ASP A 95 -21.76 -10.48 1.85
N LYS A 96 -20.71 -9.96 1.19
CA LYS A 96 -19.34 -10.45 1.31
C LYS A 96 -18.34 -9.30 1.33
N ILE A 97 -17.16 -9.58 1.86
CA ILE A 97 -16.03 -8.64 1.80
C ILE A 97 -15.68 -8.37 0.33
N PRO A 98 -15.49 -7.09 -0.06
CA PRO A 98 -15.06 -6.70 -1.39
C PRO A 98 -13.77 -7.43 -1.81
N PHE A 99 -13.65 -7.72 -3.10
CA PHE A 99 -12.45 -8.39 -3.61
C PHE A 99 -11.48 -7.38 -4.21
N PRO A 100 -10.20 -7.36 -3.80
CA PRO A 100 -9.24 -6.37 -4.30
C PRO A 100 -9.08 -6.42 -5.81
N GLU A 101 -9.09 -5.25 -6.43
CA GLU A 101 -8.80 -5.01 -7.84
C GLU A 101 -7.37 -4.47 -7.95
N GLU A 102 -7.07 -3.42 -7.18
CA GLU A 102 -5.75 -2.81 -7.15
C GLU A 102 -5.41 -2.33 -5.73
N ILE A 103 -4.14 -2.42 -5.38
CA ILE A 103 -3.61 -1.91 -4.12
C ILE A 103 -2.45 -0.97 -4.42
N GLN A 104 -2.52 0.23 -3.85
CA GLN A 104 -1.47 1.24 -3.99
C GLN A 104 -1.04 1.77 -2.63
N ILE A 105 0.23 2.15 -2.52
CA ILE A 105 0.77 2.80 -1.33
C ILE A 105 1.09 4.24 -1.69
N THR A 106 0.48 5.18 -0.98
CA THR A 106 0.66 6.62 -1.22
C THR A 106 1.15 7.32 0.04
N PRO A 107 1.86 8.45 -0.06
CA PRO A 107 2.18 9.28 1.10
C PRO A 107 0.91 9.73 1.84
N ALA A 108 1.00 9.93 3.15
CA ALA A 108 -0.17 10.25 3.99
C ALA A 108 -0.86 11.59 3.64
N THR A 109 -0.19 12.48 2.91
CA THR A 109 -0.73 13.76 2.43
C THR A 109 -1.63 13.64 1.21
N VAL A 110 -1.54 12.54 0.46
CA VAL A 110 -2.32 12.35 -0.77
C VAL A 110 -3.81 12.20 -0.44
N ASN A 111 -4.65 12.85 -1.24
CA ASN A 111 -6.10 12.76 -1.12
C ASN A 111 -6.59 11.42 -1.68
N ASP A 112 -7.48 10.76 -0.94
CA ASP A 112 -8.01 9.44 -1.29
C ASP A 112 -8.76 9.47 -2.64
N LEU A 113 -9.48 10.56 -2.93
CA LEU A 113 -10.27 10.72 -4.15
C LEU A 113 -9.45 10.95 -5.43
N THR A 114 -8.16 11.28 -5.31
CA THR A 114 -7.31 11.57 -6.48
C THR A 114 -6.46 10.38 -6.90
N VAL A 115 -6.28 9.39 -6.01
CA VAL A 115 -5.33 8.27 -6.23
C VAL A 115 -5.63 7.48 -7.50
N PHE A 116 -6.91 7.19 -7.76
CA PHE A 116 -7.32 6.35 -8.91
C PHE A 116 -7.91 7.16 -10.07
N LYS A 117 -7.73 8.49 -10.11
CA LYS A 117 -8.15 9.32 -11.25
C LYS A 117 -7.13 9.37 -12.38
N GLU A 118 -5.89 9.01 -12.09
CA GLU A 118 -4.74 9.12 -12.99
C GLU A 118 -4.22 7.75 -13.48
N ALA A 119 -4.96 6.67 -13.18
CA ALA A 119 -4.65 5.30 -13.59
C ALA A 119 -5.27 4.94 -14.94
#